data_AF-A0A0V0QCX8-F1
#
_entry.id   AF-A0A0V0QCX8-F1
#
_cell.length_a   1.000
_cell.length_b   1.000
_cell.length_c   1.000
_cell.angle_alpha   90.00
_cell.angle_beta   90.00
_cell.angle_gamma   90.00
#
_symmetry.space_group_name_H-M   'P 1'
#
loop_
_entity.id
_entity.type
_entity.pdbx_description
1 polymer ?
#
loop_
_entity_poly.entity_id
_entity_poly.type
_entity_poly.pdbx_seq_one_letter_code
_entity_poly.pdbx_strand_id
1 'polypeptide(L)'
;MQQLQNANSQPMNCKIDEHFKQQYQFFKFSEKIGEILQCMSCSLEDPQNDKKIIIDQILKFPSSKIQNFPPLKNQKNCKQIQKIMENFTKDKIKQFKEYVNIQINDHYQKINQDITQVLLQSKKDVLQQFENILEFTNISEFYDITPVKNMIEKYQKNDIDLKQMFEQQLKMKKNFEDENKFNIAINQEKIQNEVQNLIQNLKVQLDEKIGIFKERIVINTETIKKYKQEIQNVQQEIPLQNRGNQQQIQFFKSNHKYNQKQEIQIKNNSRRIEIDNKTIQQIKQVYSEGLEKNRRYHFKIKINFHQAKKQILAFYMLGSNDKDNSWGGQNYILINNFNGDCFAVNGEREIVEGQRFSDFWEDDVSILNVVFNYQEKLFEVYDDQRKGYVKNIINQNLINGDKVMLGIEFFQNYKSKIDLSIVDILQY
;
A
#
# COMPACT_ATOMS: atom_id res chain seq x y z
N MET A 1 62.91 17.62 7.31
CA MET A 1 63.51 18.69 6.49
C MET A 1 63.29 18.39 5.03
N GLN A 2 62.35 19.09 4.40
CA GLN A 2 62.42 19.59 3.01
C GLN A 2 61.06 20.25 2.73
N GLN A 3 61.01 21.56 3.03
CA GLN A 3 59.95 22.44 2.56
C GLN A 3 60.11 22.55 1.05
N LEU A 4 59.19 21.94 0.30
CA LEU A 4 58.97 22.28 -1.10
C LEU A 4 58.41 23.70 -1.13
N GLN A 5 59.32 24.66 -1.32
CA GLN A 5 58.98 26.03 -1.69
C GLN A 5 58.35 25.99 -3.09
N ASN A 6 57.03 26.08 -3.13
CA ASN A 6 56.29 26.36 -4.37
C ASN A 6 56.59 27.79 -4.80
N ALA A 7 57.68 27.97 -5.55
CA ALA A 7 58.17 29.24 -6.07
C ALA A 7 57.35 29.80 -7.27
N ASN A 8 56.05 29.52 -7.33
CA ASN A 8 55.16 30.02 -8.39
C ASN A 8 53.73 30.30 -7.91
N SER A 9 53.53 30.58 -6.61
CA SER A 9 52.25 31.10 -6.16
C SER A 9 52.14 32.56 -6.62
N GLN A 10 51.35 32.83 -7.65
CA GLN A 10 50.91 34.20 -7.90
C GLN A 10 50.37 34.78 -6.59
N PRO A 11 50.74 36.01 -6.22
CA PRO A 11 50.32 36.57 -4.94
C PRO A 11 48.78 36.62 -4.88
N MET A 12 48.19 35.98 -3.85
CA MET A 12 46.74 36.00 -3.54
C MET A 12 46.33 37.36 -2.95
N ASN A 13 46.80 38.44 -3.57
CA ASN A 13 46.63 39.80 -3.12
C ASN A 13 45.85 40.61 -4.16
N CYS A 14 45.06 41.55 -3.68
CA CYS A 14 44.30 42.47 -4.52
C CYS A 14 45.23 43.25 -5.45
N LYS A 15 44.81 43.36 -6.72
CA LYS A 15 45.51 44.10 -7.78
C LYS A 15 45.06 45.57 -7.90
N ILE A 16 44.08 45.99 -7.12
CA ILE A 16 43.64 47.39 -7.05
C ILE A 16 44.61 48.13 -6.13
N ASP A 17 45.30 49.13 -6.67
CA ASP A 17 46.37 49.85 -5.95
C ASP A 17 45.86 50.51 -4.66
N GLU A 18 44.66 51.08 -4.70
CA GLU A 18 43.97 51.72 -3.55
C GLU A 18 43.61 50.73 -2.43
N HIS A 19 43.68 49.42 -2.69
CA HIS A 19 43.42 48.38 -1.70
C HIS A 19 44.69 47.85 -1.04
N PHE A 20 45.83 48.53 -1.24
CA PHE A 20 47.10 48.30 -0.52
C PHE A 20 47.58 46.83 -0.50
N LYS A 21 47.36 46.09 -1.61
CA LYS A 21 47.74 44.67 -1.75
C LYS A 21 47.15 43.76 -0.67
N GLN A 22 45.98 44.08 -0.13
CA GLN A 22 45.26 43.21 0.81
C GLN A 22 45.07 41.79 0.25
N GLN A 23 45.15 40.78 1.12
CA GLN A 23 44.92 39.39 0.72
C GLN A 23 43.45 39.14 0.33
N TYR A 24 43.22 38.34 -0.71
CA TYR A 24 41.88 37.87 -1.06
C TYR A 24 41.33 36.93 0.02
N GLN A 25 40.10 37.19 0.48
CA GLN A 25 39.43 36.41 1.53
C GLN A 25 38.15 35.73 1.03
N PHE A 26 37.50 36.31 0.03
CA PHE A 26 36.24 35.81 -0.51
C PHE A 26 36.39 35.42 -1.98
N PHE A 27 35.67 34.38 -2.36
CA PHE A 27 35.40 33.96 -3.72
C PHE A 27 33.94 34.25 -4.06
N LYS A 28 33.68 34.76 -5.26
CA LYS A 28 32.33 35.04 -5.75
C LYS A 28 32.17 34.46 -7.16
N PHE A 29 31.11 33.69 -7.38
CA PHE A 29 30.72 33.31 -8.73
C PHE A 29 30.18 34.56 -9.45
N SER A 30 30.99 35.13 -10.34
CA SER A 30 30.67 36.34 -11.12
C SER A 30 31.04 36.17 -12.59
N GLU A 31 30.33 36.89 -13.46
CA GLU A 31 30.62 36.99 -14.90
C GLU A 31 31.79 37.95 -15.19
N LYS A 32 32.18 38.78 -14.20
CA LYS A 32 33.29 39.72 -14.33
C LYS A 32 34.52 39.18 -13.63
N ILE A 33 35.62 39.06 -14.38
CA ILE A 33 36.91 38.55 -13.87
C ILE A 33 37.45 39.36 -12.69
N GLY A 34 37.15 40.67 -12.61
CA GLY A 34 37.59 41.51 -11.50
C GLY A 34 36.85 41.25 -10.17
N GLU A 35 35.71 40.57 -10.21
CA GLU A 35 34.85 40.37 -9.03
C GLU A 35 34.98 38.97 -8.40
N ILE A 36 35.69 38.03 -9.04
CA ILE A 36 35.72 36.62 -8.61
C ILE A 36 36.48 36.39 -7.31
N LEU A 37 37.48 37.24 -7.03
CA LEU A 37 38.28 37.21 -5.82
C LEU A 37 38.20 38.60 -5.17
N GLN A 38 37.82 38.64 -3.90
CA GLN A 38 37.59 39.89 -3.18
C GLN A 38 38.42 39.91 -1.89
N CYS A 39 39.18 40.99 -1.70
CA CYS A 39 39.75 41.34 -0.40
C CYS A 39 38.67 42.02 0.46
N MET A 40 39.03 42.48 1.66
CA MET A 40 38.08 43.17 2.52
C MET A 40 37.54 44.45 1.89
N SER A 41 38.38 45.25 1.24
CA SER A 41 37.95 46.48 0.55
C SER A 41 36.99 46.18 -0.61
N CYS A 42 37.36 45.29 -1.54
CA CYS A 42 36.45 44.87 -2.63
C CYS A 42 35.11 44.34 -2.11
N SER A 43 35.12 43.61 -0.97
CA SER A 43 33.90 43.06 -0.39
C SER A 43 33.01 44.16 0.18
N LEU A 44 33.56 45.22 0.77
CA LEU A 44 32.77 46.33 1.28
C LEU A 44 32.11 47.14 0.15
N GLU A 45 32.78 47.23 -0.99
CA GLU A 45 32.28 47.90 -2.20
C GLU A 45 31.21 47.08 -2.94
N ASP A 46 31.14 45.77 -2.72
CA ASP A 46 30.17 44.87 -3.36
C ASP A 46 28.95 44.61 -2.45
N PRO A 47 27.74 45.07 -2.80
CA PRO A 47 26.54 44.88 -1.98
C PRO A 47 26.02 43.43 -1.93
N GLN A 48 26.51 42.51 -2.79
CA GLN A 48 25.98 41.15 -2.93
C GLN A 48 26.58 40.16 -1.91
N ASN A 49 26.31 40.36 -0.62
CA ASN A 49 26.88 39.55 0.46
C ASN A 49 26.46 38.06 0.43
N ASP A 50 25.29 37.76 -0.11
CA ASP A 50 24.73 36.41 -0.22
C ASP A 50 25.38 35.55 -1.31
N LYS A 51 26.28 36.12 -2.12
CA LYS A 51 27.02 35.41 -3.18
C LYS A 51 28.50 35.21 -2.85
N LYS A 52 28.97 35.76 -1.74
CA LYS A 52 30.37 35.69 -1.33
C LYS A 52 30.61 34.44 -0.51
N ILE A 53 31.65 33.70 -0.85
CA ILE A 53 32.05 32.47 -0.18
C ILE A 53 33.42 32.70 0.41
N ILE A 54 33.60 32.37 1.69
CA ILE A 54 34.91 32.47 2.34
C ILE A 54 35.83 31.42 1.72
N ILE A 55 37.00 31.83 1.22
CA ILE A 55 37.96 30.93 0.55
C ILE A 55 38.37 29.78 1.48
N ASP A 56 38.55 30.06 2.78
CA ASP A 56 38.88 29.03 3.77
C ASP A 56 37.81 27.93 3.90
N GLN A 57 36.53 28.26 3.73
CA GLN A 57 35.45 27.26 3.72
C GLN A 57 35.55 26.35 2.49
N ILE A 58 35.91 26.90 1.32
CA ILE A 58 36.11 26.13 0.09
C ILE A 58 37.24 25.11 0.26
N LEU A 59 38.31 25.51 0.93
CA LEU A 59 39.49 24.66 1.11
C LEU A 59 39.31 23.59 2.21
N LYS A 60 38.45 23.83 3.21
CA LYS A 60 38.35 22.97 4.41
C LYS A 60 37.04 22.17 4.52
N PHE A 61 35.94 22.64 3.95
CA PHE A 61 34.62 22.04 4.17
C PHE A 61 34.11 21.29 2.94
N PRO A 62 33.33 20.21 3.14
CA PRO A 62 32.61 19.59 2.03
C PRO A 62 31.59 20.56 1.46
N SER A 63 31.32 20.45 0.17
CA SER A 63 30.50 21.43 -0.58
C SER A 63 29.13 21.71 0.04
N SER A 64 28.52 20.75 0.72
CA SER A 64 27.24 20.92 1.38
C SER A 64 27.25 21.85 2.61
N LYS A 65 28.42 22.07 3.21
CA LYS A 65 28.60 22.89 4.42
C LYS A 65 29.16 24.29 4.13
N ILE A 66 29.48 24.58 2.88
CA ILE A 66 30.01 25.88 2.45
C ILE A 66 28.86 26.90 2.41
N GLN A 67 29.00 28.01 3.13
CA GLN A 67 27.99 29.07 3.14
C GLN A 67 27.91 29.73 1.76
N ASN A 68 26.70 30.11 1.35
CA ASN A 68 26.43 30.73 0.04
C ASN A 68 26.78 29.82 -1.16
N PHE A 69 26.92 28.51 -0.93
CA PHE A 69 27.09 27.49 -1.96
C PHE A 69 25.96 26.45 -1.91
N PRO A 70 25.38 26.00 -3.04
CA PRO A 70 25.67 26.44 -4.41
C PRO A 70 25.20 27.89 -4.67
N PRO A 71 25.77 28.59 -5.66
CA PRO A 71 25.48 29.99 -5.97
C PRO A 71 24.14 30.14 -6.71
N LEU A 72 23.02 29.79 -6.06
CA LEU A 72 21.69 29.89 -6.65
C LEU A 72 21.07 31.27 -6.40
N LYS A 73 20.21 31.72 -7.31
CA LYS A 73 19.47 33.00 -7.17
C LYS A 73 18.57 33.07 -5.93
N ASN A 74 18.14 31.94 -5.39
CA ASN A 74 17.26 31.86 -4.22
C ASN A 74 17.97 31.15 -3.06
N GLN A 75 18.22 31.89 -1.99
CA GLN A 75 18.94 31.39 -0.82
C GLN A 75 18.21 30.27 -0.06
N LYS A 76 16.86 30.21 -0.12
CA LYS A 76 16.09 29.08 0.43
C LYS A 76 16.39 27.78 -0.33
N ASN A 77 16.54 27.89 -1.65
CA ASN A 77 16.86 26.75 -2.51
C ASN A 77 18.31 26.27 -2.25
N CYS A 78 19.25 27.17 -1.94
CA CYS A 78 20.61 26.78 -1.55
C CYS A 78 20.59 25.86 -0.32
N LYS A 79 19.87 26.24 0.74
CA LYS A 79 19.76 25.41 1.96
C LYS A 79 19.11 24.05 1.69
N GLN A 80 18.14 23.99 0.79
CA GLN A 80 17.51 22.72 0.39
C GLN A 80 18.49 21.83 -0.38
N ILE A 81 19.21 22.37 -1.37
CA ILE A 81 20.20 21.62 -2.13
C ILE A 81 21.35 21.14 -1.25
N GLN A 82 21.83 21.96 -0.32
CA GLN A 82 22.83 21.54 0.67
C GLN A 82 22.37 20.31 1.47
N LYS A 83 21.13 20.31 1.98
CA LYS A 83 20.54 19.14 2.65
C LYS A 83 20.46 17.91 1.74
N ILE A 84 20.13 18.09 0.46
CA ILE A 84 20.11 17.01 -0.53
C ILE A 84 21.53 16.46 -0.73
N MET A 85 22.53 17.31 -0.91
CA MET A 85 23.93 16.89 -1.06
C MET A 85 24.43 16.08 0.14
N GLU A 86 24.03 16.46 1.36
CA GLU A 86 24.37 15.70 2.58
C GLU A 86 23.68 14.34 2.64
N ASN A 87 22.49 14.20 2.07
CA ASN A 87 21.69 12.99 2.15
C ASN A 87 21.94 12.01 1.00
N PHE A 88 22.43 12.49 -0.14
CA PHE A 88 22.67 11.67 -1.34
C PHE A 88 24.16 11.53 -1.66
N THR A 89 24.97 11.32 -0.62
CA THR A 89 26.37 10.89 -0.76
C THR A 89 26.45 9.46 -1.31
N LYS A 90 27.59 9.10 -1.91
CA LYS A 90 27.84 7.74 -2.43
C LYS A 90 27.58 6.66 -1.37
N ASP A 91 28.04 6.90 -0.14
CA ASP A 91 27.89 5.94 0.97
C ASP A 91 26.44 5.82 1.42
N LYS A 92 25.71 6.93 1.57
CA LYS A 92 24.27 6.88 1.92
C LYS A 92 23.44 6.20 0.84
N ILE A 93 23.78 6.41 -0.44
CA ILE A 93 23.11 5.71 -1.56
C ILE A 93 23.38 4.20 -1.49
N LYS A 94 24.62 3.80 -1.18
CA LYS A 94 24.98 2.39 -1.01
C LYS A 94 24.21 1.77 0.17
N GLN A 95 24.18 2.44 1.31
CA GLN A 95 23.42 2.02 2.50
C GLN A 95 21.93 1.86 2.19
N PHE A 96 21.33 2.79 1.44
CA PHE A 96 19.93 2.68 1.06
C PHE A 96 19.64 1.48 0.15
N LYS A 97 20.54 1.17 -0.80
CA LYS A 97 20.41 -0.04 -1.64
C LYS A 97 20.50 -1.32 -0.81
N GLU A 98 21.45 -1.37 0.12
CA GLU A 98 21.59 -2.49 1.04
C GLU A 98 20.34 -2.66 1.91
N TYR A 99 19.80 -1.55 2.45
CA TYR A 99 18.55 -1.55 3.20
C TYR A 99 17.39 -2.17 2.41
N VAL A 100 17.18 -1.74 1.16
CA VAL A 100 16.10 -2.29 0.31
C VAL A 100 16.27 -3.80 0.09
N ASN A 101 17.50 -4.27 -0.17
CA ASN A 101 17.77 -5.70 -0.35
C ASN A 101 17.47 -6.50 0.92
N ILE A 102 17.87 -5.97 2.09
CA ILE A 102 17.57 -6.59 3.38
C ILE A 102 16.06 -6.70 3.58
N GLN A 103 15.31 -5.62 3.36
CA GLN A 103 13.85 -5.62 3.52
C GLN A 103 13.15 -6.67 2.64
N ILE A 104 13.59 -6.81 1.38
CA ILE A 104 13.04 -7.82 0.47
C ILE A 104 13.35 -9.22 1.01
N ASN A 105 14.61 -9.50 1.31
CA ASN A 105 15.05 -10.82 1.75
C ASN A 105 14.41 -11.24 3.08
N ASP A 106 14.37 -10.34 4.06
CA ASP A 106 13.76 -10.59 5.37
C ASP A 106 12.29 -10.95 5.23
N HIS A 107 11.57 -10.30 4.32
CA HIS A 107 10.16 -10.58 4.10
C HIS A 107 9.94 -11.96 3.46
N TYR A 108 10.74 -12.34 2.46
CA TYR A 108 10.69 -13.70 1.89
C TYR A 108 11.08 -14.77 2.91
N GLN A 109 12.08 -14.52 3.75
CA GLN A 109 12.48 -15.45 4.81
C GLN A 109 11.36 -15.66 5.83
N LYS A 110 10.69 -14.58 6.25
CA LYS A 110 9.54 -14.65 7.16
C LYS A 110 8.42 -15.49 6.56
N ILE A 111 8.03 -15.23 5.32
CA ILE A 111 6.99 -16.01 4.64
C ILE A 111 7.36 -17.50 4.58
N ASN A 112 8.61 -17.82 4.28
CA ASN A 112 9.07 -19.21 4.25
C ASN A 112 8.96 -19.89 5.63
N GLN A 113 9.30 -19.18 6.71
CA GLN A 113 9.14 -19.68 8.08
C GLN A 113 7.67 -19.94 8.41
N ASP A 114 6.79 -18.98 8.10
CA ASP A 114 5.35 -19.08 8.36
C ASP A 114 4.73 -20.27 7.60
N ILE A 115 5.06 -20.43 6.32
CA ILE A 115 4.59 -21.57 5.50
C ILE A 115 5.08 -22.90 6.08
N THR A 116 6.35 -22.97 6.46
CA THR A 116 6.93 -24.19 7.03
C THR A 116 6.21 -24.59 8.31
N GLN A 117 5.91 -23.63 9.19
CA GLN A 117 5.16 -23.88 10.42
C GLN A 117 3.74 -24.39 10.13
N VAL A 118 3.02 -23.76 9.21
CA VAL A 118 1.67 -24.19 8.82
C VAL A 118 1.68 -25.61 8.24
N LEU A 119 2.66 -25.94 7.39
CA LEU A 119 2.80 -27.28 6.82
C LEU A 119 3.10 -28.34 7.89
N LEU A 120 3.98 -28.02 8.86
CA LEU A 120 4.28 -28.92 9.96
C LEU A 120 3.06 -29.18 10.84
N GLN A 121 2.29 -28.13 11.15
CA GLN A 121 1.06 -28.26 11.93
C GLN A 121 0.02 -29.09 11.18
N SER A 122 -0.22 -28.80 9.90
CA SER A 122 -1.16 -29.55 9.06
C SER A 122 -0.77 -31.03 8.96
N LYS A 123 0.52 -31.34 8.77
CA LYS A 123 1.02 -32.72 8.79
C LYS A 123 0.70 -33.42 10.11
N LYS A 124 0.93 -32.74 11.24
CA LYS A 124 0.65 -33.29 12.57
C LYS A 124 -0.84 -33.60 12.73
N ASP A 125 -1.72 -32.67 12.33
CA ASP A 125 -3.16 -32.84 12.43
C ASP A 125 -3.64 -34.04 11.60
N VAL A 126 -3.13 -34.17 10.37
CA VAL A 126 -3.45 -35.31 9.49
C VAL A 126 -2.99 -36.63 10.10
N LEU A 127 -1.76 -36.71 10.61
CA LEU A 127 -1.24 -37.93 11.25
C LEU A 127 -2.10 -38.34 12.45
N GLN A 128 -2.51 -37.38 13.27
CA GLN A 128 -3.39 -37.64 14.41
C GLN A 128 -4.76 -38.19 13.99
N GLN A 129 -5.32 -37.74 12.86
CA GLN A 129 -6.56 -38.31 12.32
C GLN A 129 -6.37 -39.75 11.86
N PHE A 130 -5.23 -40.07 11.23
CA PHE A 130 -4.92 -41.44 10.81
C PHE A 130 -4.68 -42.38 11.99
N GLU A 131 -4.05 -41.94 13.08
CA GLU A 131 -3.85 -42.76 14.28
C GLU A 131 -5.17 -43.34 14.80
N ASN A 132 -6.26 -42.56 14.79
CA ASN A 132 -7.59 -43.01 15.21
C ASN A 132 -8.24 -44.04 14.27
N ILE A 133 -7.80 -44.10 13.00
CA ILE A 133 -8.37 -44.98 11.97
C ILE A 133 -7.60 -46.32 11.91
N LEU A 134 -6.32 -46.32 12.27
CA LEU A 134 -5.41 -47.45 12.11
C LEU A 134 -5.46 -48.46 13.29
N GLU A 135 -6.56 -48.49 14.05
CA GLU A 135 -6.76 -49.51 15.09
C GLU A 135 -7.05 -50.88 14.48
N PHE A 136 -5.98 -51.63 14.24
CA PHE A 136 -6.02 -52.93 13.59
C PHE A 136 -5.88 -54.08 14.60
N THR A 137 -6.71 -55.12 14.44
CA THR A 137 -6.60 -56.34 15.23
C THR A 137 -5.60 -57.30 14.58
N ASN A 138 -4.84 -58.05 15.36
CA ASN A 138 -3.94 -59.07 14.81
C ASN A 138 -4.73 -60.32 14.39
N ILE A 139 -5.20 -60.36 13.14
CA ILE A 139 -6.00 -61.49 12.60
C ILE A 139 -5.21 -62.81 12.61
N SER A 140 -3.87 -62.76 12.56
CA SER A 140 -3.06 -63.99 12.56
C SER A 140 -3.27 -64.85 13.82
N GLU A 141 -3.66 -64.24 14.93
CA GLU A 141 -3.98 -64.94 16.18
C GLU A 141 -5.34 -65.66 16.13
N PHE A 142 -6.25 -65.24 15.24
CA PHE A 142 -7.59 -65.83 15.14
C PHE A 142 -7.56 -67.25 14.56
N TYR A 143 -6.59 -67.50 13.68
CA TYR A 143 -6.43 -68.73 12.92
C TYR A 143 -5.05 -69.38 13.18
N ASP A 144 -4.52 -69.25 14.40
CA ASP A 144 -3.26 -69.88 14.78
C ASP A 144 -3.38 -71.41 14.79
N ILE A 145 -2.57 -72.06 13.95
CA ILE A 145 -2.53 -73.52 13.80
C ILE A 145 -1.51 -74.18 14.73
N THR A 146 -0.71 -73.40 15.46
CA THR A 146 0.31 -73.91 16.41
C THR A 146 -0.27 -74.91 17.41
N PRO A 147 -1.47 -74.70 18.00
CA PRO A 147 -2.06 -75.69 18.90
C PRO A 147 -2.39 -77.02 18.21
N VAL A 148 -2.73 -77.02 16.92
CA VAL A 148 -2.97 -78.26 16.15
C VAL A 148 -1.65 -79.01 15.95
N LYS A 149 -0.56 -78.32 15.62
CA LYS A 149 0.77 -78.93 15.49
C LYS A 149 1.18 -79.61 16.81
N ASN A 150 1.01 -78.91 17.93
CA ASN A 150 1.30 -79.45 19.26
C ASN A 150 0.43 -80.68 19.61
N MET A 151 -0.84 -80.68 19.20
CA MET A 151 -1.73 -81.84 19.37
C MET A 151 -1.25 -83.06 18.58
N ILE A 152 -0.86 -82.87 17.32
CA ILE A 152 -0.35 -83.93 16.46
C ILE A 152 0.94 -84.52 17.06
N GLU A 153 1.86 -83.67 17.53
CA GLU A 153 3.10 -84.11 18.18
C GLU A 153 2.84 -84.91 19.47
N LYS A 154 1.91 -84.46 20.32
CA LYS A 154 1.52 -85.19 21.54
C LYS A 154 0.90 -86.55 21.21
N TYR A 155 0.06 -86.61 20.19
CA TYR A 155 -0.53 -87.87 19.74
C TYR A 155 0.54 -88.83 19.21
N GLN A 156 1.50 -88.34 18.41
CA GLN A 156 2.62 -89.15 17.92
C GLN A 156 3.51 -89.73 19.04
N LYS A 157 3.61 -89.01 20.16
CA LYS A 157 4.35 -89.46 21.36
C LYS A 157 3.54 -90.38 22.28
N ASN A 158 2.28 -90.66 21.95
CA ASN A 158 1.30 -91.36 22.80
C ASN A 158 0.99 -90.64 24.13
N ASP A 159 1.21 -89.31 24.21
CA ASP A 159 0.89 -88.50 25.39
C ASP A 159 -0.63 -88.24 25.53
N ILE A 160 -1.36 -88.31 24.41
CA ILE A 160 -2.82 -88.19 24.34
C ILE A 160 -3.39 -89.28 23.43
N ASP A 161 -4.64 -89.68 23.66
CA ASP A 161 -5.34 -90.62 22.78
C ASP A 161 -6.15 -89.92 21.67
N LEU A 162 -6.67 -90.70 20.71
CA LEU A 162 -7.44 -90.17 19.58
C LEU A 162 -8.72 -89.44 20.03
N LYS A 163 -9.34 -89.88 21.12
CA LYS A 163 -10.58 -89.26 21.62
C LYS A 163 -10.26 -87.88 22.22
N GLN A 164 -9.19 -87.75 22.99
CA GLN A 164 -8.69 -86.48 23.52
C GLN A 164 -8.29 -85.52 22.39
N MET A 165 -7.61 -86.03 21.35
CA MET A 165 -7.26 -85.25 20.17
C MET A 165 -8.51 -84.76 19.44
N PHE A 166 -9.51 -85.62 19.24
CA PHE A 166 -10.79 -85.27 18.60
C PHE A 166 -11.57 -84.21 19.40
N GLU A 167 -11.64 -84.33 20.72
CA GLU A 167 -12.32 -83.35 21.58
C GLU A 167 -11.64 -81.97 21.53
N GLN A 168 -10.31 -81.92 21.54
CA GLN A 168 -9.56 -80.66 21.43
C GLN A 168 -9.69 -80.05 20.03
N GLN A 169 -9.62 -80.88 18.98
CA GLN A 169 -9.85 -80.44 17.59
C GLN A 169 -11.26 -79.86 17.42
N LEU A 170 -12.29 -80.46 18.01
CA LEU A 170 -13.66 -79.98 17.89
C LEU A 170 -13.84 -78.59 18.54
N LYS A 171 -13.16 -78.33 19.67
CA LYS A 171 -13.12 -77.00 20.29
C LYS A 171 -12.46 -75.97 19.39
N MET A 172 -11.33 -76.32 18.77
CA MET A 172 -10.65 -75.43 17.82
C MET A 172 -11.48 -75.16 16.57
N LYS A 173 -12.12 -76.18 16.01
CA LYS A 173 -13.01 -76.06 14.85
C LYS A 173 -14.12 -75.04 15.11
N LYS A 174 -14.84 -75.16 16.22
CA LYS A 174 -15.88 -74.19 16.61
C LYS A 174 -15.34 -72.76 16.77
N ASN A 175 -14.11 -72.63 17.27
CA ASN A 175 -13.45 -71.33 17.46
C ASN A 175 -12.93 -70.73 16.13
N PHE A 176 -12.64 -71.54 15.11
CA PHE A 176 -12.29 -71.07 13.76
C PHE A 176 -13.53 -70.75 12.91
N GLU A 177 -14.63 -71.47 13.12
CA GLU A 177 -15.92 -71.24 12.48
C GLU A 177 -16.70 -70.07 13.10
N ASP A 178 -16.12 -69.33 14.06
CA ASP A 178 -16.74 -68.16 14.66
C ASP A 178 -16.90 -67.03 13.63
N GLU A 179 -18.15 -66.77 13.27
CA GLU A 179 -18.56 -65.77 12.30
C GLU A 179 -18.09 -64.35 12.68
N ASN A 180 -17.96 -64.04 13.98
CA ASN A 180 -17.46 -62.75 14.42
C ASN A 180 -16.00 -62.53 14.00
N LYS A 181 -15.15 -63.56 14.07
CA LYS A 181 -13.74 -63.47 13.64
C LYS A 181 -13.62 -63.28 12.14
N PHE A 182 -14.45 -63.99 11.38
CA PHE A 182 -14.54 -63.80 9.94
C PHE A 182 -14.95 -62.37 9.59
N ASN A 183 -16.01 -61.85 10.25
CA ASN A 183 -16.49 -60.48 10.04
C ASN A 183 -15.43 -59.44 10.41
N ILE A 184 -14.70 -59.61 11.50
CA ILE A 184 -13.58 -58.74 11.88
C ILE A 184 -12.49 -58.77 10.79
N ALA A 185 -12.08 -59.96 10.35
CA ALA A 185 -11.02 -60.12 9.34
C ALA A 185 -11.37 -59.45 8.00
N ILE A 186 -12.58 -59.68 7.50
CA ILE A 186 -13.06 -59.07 6.24
C ILE A 186 -13.26 -57.57 6.37
N ASN A 187 -13.79 -57.08 7.50
CA ASN A 187 -13.94 -55.64 7.70
C ASN A 187 -12.60 -54.93 7.81
N GLN A 188 -11.58 -55.58 8.39
CA GLN A 188 -10.24 -55.04 8.47
C GLN A 188 -9.58 -54.87 7.10
N GLU A 189 -9.76 -55.82 6.18
CA GLU A 189 -9.33 -55.67 4.78
C GLU A 189 -10.02 -54.49 4.10
N LYS A 190 -11.33 -54.30 4.32
CA LYS A 190 -12.06 -53.14 3.80
C LYS A 190 -11.51 -51.82 4.36
N ILE A 191 -11.27 -51.74 5.67
CA ILE A 191 -10.69 -50.56 6.32
C ILE A 191 -9.31 -50.26 5.73
N GLN A 192 -8.47 -51.28 5.52
CA GLN A 192 -7.15 -51.11 4.91
C GLN A 192 -7.24 -50.51 3.50
N ASN A 193 -8.16 -51.01 2.66
CA ASN A 193 -8.38 -50.48 1.31
C ASN A 193 -8.88 -49.03 1.34
N GLU A 194 -9.81 -48.69 2.25
CA GLU A 194 -10.28 -47.31 2.42
C GLU A 194 -9.17 -46.37 2.89
N VAL A 195 -8.31 -46.82 3.82
CA VAL A 195 -7.13 -46.06 4.26
C VAL A 195 -6.19 -45.79 3.08
N GLN A 196 -5.94 -46.77 2.21
CA GLN A 196 -5.13 -46.58 1.01
C GLN A 196 -5.74 -45.52 0.06
N ASN A 197 -7.06 -45.57 -0.14
CA ASN A 197 -7.77 -44.58 -0.94
C ASN A 197 -7.68 -43.17 -0.32
N LEU A 198 -7.84 -43.05 1.00
CA LEU A 198 -7.69 -41.78 1.72
C LEU A 198 -6.29 -41.20 1.58
N ILE A 199 -5.24 -42.03 1.67
CA ILE A 199 -3.86 -41.59 1.44
C ILE A 199 -3.68 -41.09 0.01
N GLN A 200 -4.25 -41.79 -0.97
CA GLN A 200 -4.12 -41.37 -2.37
C GLN A 200 -4.84 -40.05 -2.63
N ASN A 201 -6.04 -39.87 -2.06
CA ASN A 201 -6.79 -38.62 -2.13
C ASN A 201 -6.03 -37.47 -1.45
N LEU A 202 -5.44 -37.71 -0.27
CA LEU A 202 -4.60 -36.74 0.43
C LEU A 202 -3.44 -36.25 -0.44
N LYS A 203 -2.75 -37.15 -1.15
CA LYS A 203 -1.66 -36.78 -2.07
C LYS A 203 -2.15 -35.84 -3.18
N VAL A 204 -3.25 -36.19 -3.83
CA VAL A 204 -3.84 -35.36 -4.90
C VAL A 204 -4.18 -33.97 -4.37
N GLN A 205 -4.82 -33.90 -3.19
CA GLN A 205 -5.15 -32.61 -2.57
C GLN A 205 -3.89 -31.79 -2.25
N LEU A 206 -2.83 -32.41 -1.72
CA LEU A 206 -1.58 -31.70 -1.44
C LEU A 206 -0.93 -31.16 -2.73
N ASP A 207 -0.91 -31.95 -3.80
CA ASP A 207 -0.36 -31.54 -5.09
C ASP A 207 -1.15 -30.36 -5.68
N GLU A 208 -2.48 -30.40 -5.62
CA GLU A 208 -3.34 -29.28 -6.03
C GLU A 208 -3.06 -28.01 -5.23
N LYS A 209 -2.93 -28.11 -3.89
CA LYS A 209 -2.63 -26.96 -3.03
C LYS A 209 -1.26 -26.36 -3.36
N ILE A 210 -0.25 -27.19 -3.65
CA ILE A 210 1.07 -26.74 -4.10
C ILE A 210 0.95 -26.01 -5.45
N GLY A 211 0.15 -26.53 -6.39
CA GLY A 211 -0.12 -25.88 -7.67
C GLY A 211 -0.69 -24.47 -7.51
N ILE A 212 -1.78 -24.35 -6.74
CA ILE A 212 -2.42 -23.07 -6.43
C ILE A 212 -1.44 -22.11 -5.75
N PHE A 213 -0.63 -22.60 -4.82
CA PHE A 213 0.37 -21.79 -4.14
C PHE A 213 1.43 -21.25 -5.09
N LYS A 214 1.97 -22.10 -5.98
CA LYS A 214 2.96 -21.69 -7.00
C LYS A 214 2.41 -20.61 -7.92
N GLU A 215 1.15 -20.70 -8.34
CA GLU A 215 0.52 -19.68 -9.19
C GLU A 215 0.34 -18.35 -8.45
N ARG A 216 -0.03 -18.40 -7.16
CA ARG A 216 -0.37 -17.20 -6.37
C ARG A 216 0.84 -16.50 -5.75
N ILE A 217 1.93 -17.21 -5.49
CA ILE A 217 3.13 -16.61 -4.87
C ILE A 217 3.91 -15.71 -5.85
N VAL A 218 3.66 -15.84 -7.16
CA VAL A 218 4.32 -15.01 -8.17
C VAL A 218 3.94 -13.55 -7.96
N ILE A 219 4.92 -12.74 -7.54
CA ILE A 219 4.72 -11.31 -7.35
C ILE A 219 4.56 -10.64 -8.71
N ASN A 220 3.46 -9.92 -8.88
CA ASN A 220 3.28 -9.07 -10.05
C ASN A 220 4.33 -7.95 -10.06
N THR A 221 5.32 -8.09 -10.94
CA THR A 221 6.41 -7.11 -11.06
C THR A 221 6.05 -5.92 -11.95
N GLU A 222 4.85 -5.88 -12.55
CA GLU A 222 4.41 -4.75 -13.39
C GLU A 222 4.32 -3.45 -12.60
N THR A 223 3.87 -3.50 -11.35
CA THR A 223 3.88 -2.32 -10.48
C THR A 223 5.30 -1.80 -10.23
N ILE A 224 6.27 -2.71 -10.05
CA ILE A 224 7.69 -2.35 -9.88
C ILE A 224 8.24 -1.74 -11.19
N LYS A 225 7.87 -2.31 -12.35
CA LYS A 225 8.26 -1.76 -13.67
C LYS A 225 7.63 -0.38 -13.91
N LYS A 226 6.38 -0.17 -13.51
CA LYS A 226 5.70 1.13 -13.58
C LYS A 226 6.43 2.17 -12.74
N TYR A 227 6.76 1.88 -11.49
CA TYR A 227 7.54 2.79 -10.65
C TYR A 227 8.93 3.06 -11.22
N LYS A 228 9.59 2.06 -11.82
CA LYS A 228 10.86 2.26 -12.52
C LYS A 228 10.72 3.24 -13.69
N GLN A 229 9.66 3.12 -14.50
CA GLN A 229 9.38 4.05 -15.60
C GLN A 229 9.07 5.46 -15.09
N GLU A 230 8.28 5.60 -14.02
CA GLU A 230 8.00 6.90 -13.40
C GLU A 230 9.27 7.57 -12.89
N ILE A 231 10.14 6.82 -12.20
CA ILE A 231 11.44 7.32 -11.72
C ILE A 231 12.35 7.71 -12.90
N GLN A 232 12.35 6.93 -13.99
CA GLN A 232 13.12 7.25 -15.20
C GLN A 232 12.60 8.50 -15.91
N ASN A 233 11.29 8.68 -15.98
CA ASN A 233 10.66 9.88 -16.55
C ASN A 233 11.03 11.14 -15.74
N VAL A 234 11.08 11.03 -14.41
CA VAL A 234 11.54 12.13 -13.52
C VAL A 234 13.03 12.46 -13.74
N GLN A 235 13.87 11.46 -14.08
CA GLN A 235 15.30 11.66 -14.34
C GLN A 235 15.62 12.21 -15.74
N GLN A 236 14.73 12.04 -16.72
CA GLN A 236 14.91 12.55 -18.09
C GLN A 236 14.40 13.99 -18.28
N GLU A 237 13.68 14.54 -17.32
CA GLU A 237 13.19 15.93 -17.38
C GLU A 237 14.17 16.92 -16.73
N ILE A 238 15.24 17.30 -17.45
CA ILE A 238 15.94 18.58 -17.27
C ILE A 238 16.40 19.08 -18.66
N PRO A 239 16.05 20.30 -19.14
CA PRO A 239 14.91 21.15 -18.85
C PRO A 239 14.19 21.62 -20.16
N LEU A 240 12.89 21.36 -20.31
CA LEU A 240 12.04 22.28 -21.07
C LEU A 240 11.36 23.19 -20.06
N GLN A 241 11.71 24.46 -20.14
CA GLN A 241 11.08 25.57 -19.43
C GLN A 241 9.56 25.42 -19.52
N ASN A 242 8.91 24.99 -18.43
CA ASN A 242 7.51 25.25 -18.04
C ASN A 242 7.06 24.22 -16.98
N ARG A 243 7.52 24.36 -15.74
CA ARG A 243 6.81 23.81 -14.58
C ARG A 243 6.41 24.92 -13.62
N GLY A 244 5.51 25.77 -14.10
CA GLY A 244 4.51 26.45 -13.29
C GLY A 244 3.17 25.69 -13.23
N ASN A 245 3.00 24.59 -13.97
CA ASN A 245 1.74 23.86 -14.04
C ASN A 245 1.92 22.41 -13.58
N GLN A 246 1.67 22.13 -12.30
CA GLN A 246 0.86 20.94 -12.00
C GLN A 246 -0.39 21.08 -12.88
N GLN A 247 -0.72 20.11 -13.72
CA GLN A 247 -2.04 20.09 -14.38
C GLN A 247 -3.07 20.15 -13.24
N GLN A 248 -3.65 21.32 -13.07
CA GLN A 248 -4.54 21.63 -11.99
C GLN A 248 -5.87 20.98 -12.37
N ILE A 249 -6.24 19.89 -11.67
CA ILE A 249 -7.52 19.22 -11.92
C ILE A 249 -8.63 20.26 -11.85
N GLN A 250 -9.31 20.44 -12.98
CA GLN A 250 -10.39 21.41 -13.10
C GLN A 250 -11.70 20.81 -12.63
N PHE A 251 -12.61 21.65 -12.15
CA PHE A 251 -13.98 21.28 -11.80
C PHE A 251 -14.95 22.01 -12.70
N PHE A 252 -16.04 21.33 -13.04
CA PHE A 252 -17.08 21.82 -13.91
C PHE A 252 -18.44 21.64 -13.25
N LYS A 253 -19.40 22.49 -13.64
CA LYS A 253 -20.79 22.37 -13.20
C LYS A 253 -21.47 21.28 -14.03
N SER A 254 -22.24 20.41 -13.39
CA SER A 254 -23.04 19.42 -14.11
C SER A 254 -24.08 20.06 -15.03
N ASN A 255 -24.29 19.51 -16.22
CA ASN A 255 -25.35 19.88 -17.14
C ASN A 255 -26.70 19.24 -16.85
N HIS A 256 -26.81 18.46 -15.77
CA HIS A 256 -28.06 17.88 -15.34
C HIS A 256 -29.18 18.93 -15.24
N LYS A 257 -30.38 18.60 -15.75
CA LYS A 257 -31.51 19.54 -15.91
C LYS A 257 -31.98 20.22 -14.62
N TYR A 258 -31.77 19.58 -13.47
CA TYR A 258 -32.16 20.12 -12.15
C TYR A 258 -31.00 20.79 -11.41
N ASN A 259 -29.81 20.90 -12.02
CA ASN A 259 -28.65 21.54 -11.40
C ASN A 259 -28.78 23.06 -11.45
N GLN A 260 -28.78 23.73 -10.29
CA GLN A 260 -28.86 25.19 -10.19
C GLN A 260 -27.50 25.85 -10.49
N LYS A 261 -27.03 25.76 -11.75
CA LYS A 261 -25.70 26.24 -12.19
C LYS A 261 -25.41 27.70 -11.85
N GLN A 262 -26.45 28.54 -11.76
CA GLN A 262 -26.33 29.96 -11.48
C GLN A 262 -25.90 30.24 -10.03
N GLU A 263 -26.12 29.28 -9.14
CA GLU A 263 -25.77 29.34 -7.71
C GLU A 263 -24.41 28.69 -7.40
N ILE A 264 -23.73 28.16 -8.42
CA ILE A 264 -22.41 27.54 -8.27
C ILE A 264 -21.37 28.51 -8.82
N GLN A 265 -20.34 28.84 -8.05
CA GLN A 265 -19.18 29.59 -8.55
C GLN A 265 -17.92 28.76 -8.37
N ILE A 266 -17.18 28.53 -9.45
CA ILE A 266 -15.88 27.84 -9.42
C ILE A 266 -14.81 28.90 -9.67
N LYS A 267 -13.98 29.16 -8.66
CA LYS A 267 -12.99 30.24 -8.62
C LYS A 267 -11.59 29.69 -8.37
N ASN A 268 -10.59 30.57 -8.49
CA ASN A 268 -9.18 30.28 -8.17
C ASN A 268 -8.66 29.04 -8.90
N ASN A 269 -8.90 28.99 -10.22
CA ASN A 269 -8.53 27.86 -11.08
C ASN A 269 -9.03 26.52 -10.53
N SER A 270 -10.32 26.46 -10.21
CA SER A 270 -10.99 25.29 -9.62
C SER A 270 -10.55 24.88 -8.21
N ARG A 271 -9.88 25.77 -7.46
CA ARG A 271 -9.55 25.50 -6.03
C ARG A 271 -10.62 25.96 -5.06
N ARG A 272 -11.61 26.72 -5.51
CA ARG A 272 -12.72 27.16 -4.66
C ARG A 272 -14.05 26.94 -5.37
N ILE A 273 -14.96 26.23 -4.72
CA ILE A 273 -16.33 26.00 -5.19
C ILE A 273 -17.25 26.63 -4.15
N GLU A 274 -17.98 27.67 -4.54
CA GLU A 274 -18.92 28.37 -3.69
C GLU A 274 -20.35 28.04 -4.13
N ILE A 275 -21.18 27.70 -3.17
CA ILE A 275 -22.58 27.35 -3.34
C ILE A 275 -23.43 28.44 -2.67
N ASP A 276 -24.15 29.20 -3.48
CA ASP A 276 -25.07 30.25 -3.01
C ASP A 276 -26.30 29.63 -2.31
N ASN A 277 -27.04 30.42 -1.55
CA ASN A 277 -28.18 29.99 -0.74
C ASN A 277 -29.52 30.54 -1.26
N LYS A 278 -29.60 30.88 -2.56
CA LYS A 278 -30.81 31.45 -3.16
C LYS A 278 -31.94 30.43 -3.19
N THR A 279 -31.62 29.16 -3.43
CA THR A 279 -32.57 28.04 -3.34
C THR A 279 -32.17 27.04 -2.27
N ILE A 280 -33.17 26.55 -1.53
CA ILE A 280 -33.05 25.38 -0.65
C ILE A 280 -33.71 24.17 -1.33
N GLN A 281 -33.36 22.97 -0.89
CA GLN A 281 -33.91 21.72 -1.39
C GLN A 281 -33.79 21.52 -2.91
N GLN A 282 -32.72 22.06 -3.49
CA GLN A 282 -32.38 21.92 -4.90
C GLN A 282 -30.98 21.32 -5.01
N ILE A 283 -30.82 20.39 -5.94
CA ILE A 283 -29.56 19.70 -6.20
C ILE A 283 -28.57 20.68 -6.84
N LYS A 284 -27.34 20.68 -6.32
CA LYS A 284 -26.23 21.44 -6.88
C LYS A 284 -25.04 20.50 -7.05
N GLN A 285 -24.60 20.32 -8.29
CA GLN A 285 -23.65 19.28 -8.68
C GLN A 285 -22.46 19.85 -9.45
N VAL A 286 -21.27 19.43 -9.04
CA VAL A 286 -20.00 19.71 -9.70
C VAL A 286 -19.20 18.43 -9.86
N TYR A 287 -18.40 18.32 -10.90
CA TYR A 287 -17.54 17.16 -11.13
C TYR A 287 -16.13 17.59 -11.55
N SER A 288 -15.13 16.78 -11.25
CA SER A 288 -13.75 16.98 -11.73
C SER A 288 -13.62 16.67 -13.22
N GLU A 289 -12.58 17.17 -13.88
CA GLU A 289 -12.20 16.68 -15.21
C GLU A 289 -12.01 15.15 -15.24
N GLY A 290 -11.96 14.56 -16.44
CA GLY A 290 -11.78 13.12 -16.61
C GLY A 290 -10.40 12.67 -16.13
N LEU A 291 -10.40 11.72 -15.19
CA LEU A 291 -9.22 11.18 -14.53
C LEU A 291 -8.96 9.73 -14.98
N GLU A 292 -7.69 9.31 -14.97
CA GLU A 292 -7.28 7.99 -15.43
C GLU A 292 -7.69 6.89 -14.45
N LYS A 293 -8.34 5.83 -14.96
CA LYS A 293 -8.77 4.67 -14.14
C LYS A 293 -7.62 3.88 -13.50
N ASN A 294 -6.37 4.10 -13.89
CA ASN A 294 -5.19 3.37 -13.40
C ASN A 294 -4.35 4.14 -12.37
N ARG A 295 -4.89 5.23 -11.81
CA ARG A 295 -4.25 6.06 -10.80
C ARG A 295 -5.06 6.12 -9.51
N ARG A 296 -4.36 6.39 -8.41
CA ARG A 296 -4.99 6.76 -7.14
C ARG A 296 -5.02 8.27 -7.02
N TYR A 297 -6.18 8.81 -6.68
CA TYR A 297 -6.37 10.24 -6.48
C TYR A 297 -6.66 10.53 -5.01
N HIS A 298 -6.06 11.60 -4.48
CA HIS A 298 -6.25 12.05 -3.11
C HIS A 298 -6.49 13.56 -3.12
N PHE A 299 -7.74 13.95 -2.86
CA PHE A 299 -8.16 15.34 -2.74
C PHE A 299 -8.19 15.73 -1.26
N LYS A 300 -7.53 16.83 -0.92
CA LYS A 300 -7.62 17.46 0.41
C LYS A 300 -8.52 18.67 0.32
N ILE A 301 -9.61 18.66 1.08
CA ILE A 301 -10.71 19.59 0.94
C ILE A 301 -11.04 20.21 2.30
N LYS A 302 -11.13 21.54 2.36
CA LYS A 302 -11.75 22.28 3.46
C LYS A 302 -13.16 22.66 3.08
N ILE A 303 -14.08 22.57 4.03
CA ILE A 303 -15.50 22.88 3.82
C ILE A 303 -15.91 23.84 4.93
N ASN A 304 -16.58 24.92 4.53
CA ASN A 304 -17.21 25.87 5.43
C ASN A 304 -18.73 25.80 5.18
N PHE A 305 -19.45 25.26 6.16
CA PHE A 305 -20.91 25.16 6.15
C PHE A 305 -21.59 26.41 6.70
N HIS A 306 -20.82 27.44 7.06
CA HIS A 306 -21.28 28.67 7.69
C HIS A 306 -22.21 28.37 8.86
N GLN A 307 -21.74 27.50 9.77
CA GLN A 307 -22.46 27.00 10.96
C GLN A 307 -23.70 26.12 10.69
N ALA A 308 -24.08 25.89 9.43
CA ALA A 308 -25.21 25.04 9.05
C ALA A 308 -24.76 23.63 8.62
N LYS A 309 -24.20 22.86 9.55
CA LYS A 309 -23.59 21.54 9.28
C LYS A 309 -24.57 20.42 8.91
N LYS A 310 -25.88 20.62 9.09
CA LYS A 310 -26.94 19.64 8.77
C LYS A 310 -27.47 19.84 7.35
N GLN A 311 -26.57 19.81 6.37
CA GLN A 311 -26.87 19.89 4.94
C GLN A 311 -26.38 18.61 4.28
N ILE A 312 -26.86 18.28 3.08
CA ILE A 312 -26.35 17.11 2.38
C ILE A 312 -25.10 17.51 1.60
N LEU A 313 -24.00 16.82 1.88
CA LEU A 313 -22.82 16.79 1.03
C LEU A 313 -22.42 15.33 0.77
N ALA A 314 -22.35 14.97 -0.50
CA ALA A 314 -21.94 13.64 -0.92
C ALA A 314 -20.88 13.71 -2.02
N PHE A 315 -19.94 12.78 -1.95
CA PHE A 315 -18.91 12.55 -2.96
C PHE A 315 -19.27 11.31 -3.74
N TYR A 316 -19.22 11.41 -5.07
CA TYR A 316 -19.55 10.33 -5.99
C TYR A 316 -18.31 9.94 -6.79
N MET A 317 -18.15 8.66 -7.05
CA MET A 317 -17.18 8.17 -8.02
C MET A 317 -17.92 7.88 -9.32
N LEU A 318 -17.73 8.75 -10.30
CA LEU A 318 -18.49 8.76 -11.55
C LEU A 318 -17.66 8.22 -12.71
N GLY A 319 -18.35 7.63 -13.68
CA GLY A 319 -17.81 7.42 -15.02
C GLY A 319 -17.95 8.68 -15.90
N SER A 320 -17.07 8.88 -16.89
CA SER A 320 -17.14 10.03 -17.80
C SER A 320 -18.47 10.18 -18.54
N ASN A 321 -19.17 9.06 -18.77
CA ASN A 321 -20.47 9.04 -19.44
C ASN A 321 -21.64 9.44 -18.53
N ASP A 322 -21.42 9.48 -17.21
CA ASP A 322 -22.48 9.66 -16.20
C ASP A 322 -22.47 11.04 -15.53
N LYS A 323 -21.52 11.91 -15.89
CA LYS A 323 -21.28 13.21 -15.24
C LYS A 323 -22.48 14.19 -15.25
N ASP A 324 -23.42 14.00 -16.19
CA ASP A 324 -24.62 14.85 -16.34
C ASP A 324 -25.94 14.10 -16.02
N ASN A 325 -25.85 12.87 -15.51
CA ASN A 325 -26.99 12.03 -15.13
C ASN A 325 -27.42 12.27 -13.66
N SER A 326 -28.51 11.62 -13.25
CA SER A 326 -28.83 11.47 -11.82
C SER A 326 -27.82 10.52 -11.16
N TRP A 327 -27.16 10.95 -10.10
CA TRP A 327 -26.07 10.21 -9.47
C TRP A 327 -26.51 9.24 -8.36
N GLY A 328 -27.80 9.18 -8.00
CA GLY A 328 -28.28 8.36 -6.89
C GLY A 328 -28.01 6.85 -7.03
N GLY A 329 -27.75 6.35 -8.24
CA GLY A 329 -27.36 4.97 -8.53
C GLY A 329 -25.84 4.73 -8.65
N GLN A 330 -25.01 5.75 -8.42
CA GLN A 330 -23.55 5.66 -8.53
C GLN A 330 -22.91 5.33 -7.18
N ASN A 331 -21.64 4.90 -7.17
CA ASN A 331 -20.90 4.71 -5.93
C ASN A 331 -20.71 6.05 -5.22
N TYR A 332 -21.17 6.18 -3.97
CA TYR A 332 -21.03 7.43 -3.24
C TYR A 332 -20.75 7.25 -1.75
N ILE A 333 -20.21 8.32 -1.17
CA ILE A 333 -20.02 8.51 0.25
C ILE A 333 -20.67 9.83 0.64
N LEU A 334 -21.61 9.77 1.55
CA LEU A 334 -22.30 10.92 2.13
C LEU A 334 -21.64 11.25 3.46
N ILE A 335 -21.16 12.49 3.61
CA ILE A 335 -20.45 12.91 4.82
C ILE A 335 -21.37 13.51 5.88
N ASN A 336 -22.51 14.06 5.46
CA ASN A 336 -23.57 14.55 6.32
C ASN A 336 -24.91 14.51 5.58
N ASN A 337 -25.98 14.12 6.28
CA ASN A 337 -27.36 14.34 5.87
C ASN A 337 -28.02 15.39 6.81
N PHE A 338 -29.34 15.56 6.74
CA PHE A 338 -30.06 16.47 7.65
C PHE A 338 -30.03 16.05 9.12
N ASN A 339 -29.78 14.76 9.40
CA ASN A 339 -29.61 14.24 10.75
C ASN A 339 -28.14 14.32 11.22
N GLY A 340 -27.21 14.59 10.31
CA GLY A 340 -25.78 14.62 10.55
C GLY A 340 -25.06 13.28 10.35
N ASP A 341 -25.75 12.26 9.84
CA ASP A 341 -25.18 10.92 9.64
C ASP A 341 -24.28 10.86 8.39
N CYS A 342 -23.35 9.91 8.40
CA CYS A 342 -22.44 9.63 7.29
C CYS A 342 -22.45 8.14 6.95
N PHE A 343 -22.44 7.81 5.65
CA PHE A 343 -22.54 6.43 5.15
C PHE A 343 -22.09 6.34 3.69
N ALA A 344 -21.94 5.12 3.17
CA ALA A 344 -21.59 4.80 1.80
C ALA A 344 -22.64 3.87 1.17
N VAL A 345 -22.97 4.06 -0.11
CA VAL A 345 -24.01 3.28 -0.82
C VAL A 345 -23.55 2.87 -2.21
N ASN A 346 -24.24 1.87 -2.78
CA ASN A 346 -24.10 1.33 -4.13
C ASN A 346 -22.76 0.66 -4.46
N GLY A 347 -21.83 0.56 -3.51
CA GLY A 347 -20.67 -0.31 -3.64
C GLY A 347 -20.96 -1.75 -3.22
N GLU A 348 -19.93 -2.57 -3.32
CA GLU A 348 -19.91 -3.97 -2.88
C GLU A 348 -19.95 -4.07 -1.35
N ARG A 349 -19.38 -3.09 -0.63
CA ARG A 349 -19.34 -3.06 0.83
C ARG A 349 -19.14 -1.66 1.38
N GLU A 350 -19.82 -1.36 2.48
CA GLU A 350 -19.62 -0.16 3.30
C GLU A 350 -18.77 -0.48 4.54
N ILE A 351 -17.95 0.49 4.96
CA ILE A 351 -17.25 0.51 6.24
C ILE A 351 -17.36 1.92 6.82
N VAL A 352 -17.89 2.05 8.04
CA VAL A 352 -17.98 3.32 8.79
C VAL A 352 -17.32 3.14 10.14
N GLU A 353 -16.37 4.00 10.46
CA GLU A 353 -15.61 3.97 11.72
C GLU A 353 -15.49 5.38 12.31
N GLY A 354 -15.49 5.47 13.64
CA GLY A 354 -15.31 6.73 14.36
C GLY A 354 -16.60 7.53 14.59
N GLN A 355 -16.45 8.85 14.71
CA GLN A 355 -17.50 9.83 14.96
C GLN A 355 -18.12 10.32 13.65
N ARG A 356 -19.37 10.81 13.70
CA ARG A 356 -19.98 11.48 12.55
C ARG A 356 -19.23 12.79 12.27
N PHE A 357 -18.98 13.09 11.01
CA PHE A 357 -18.31 14.34 10.64
C PHE A 357 -19.02 15.56 11.23
N SER A 358 -20.35 15.57 11.26
CA SER A 358 -21.15 16.67 11.81
C SER A 358 -20.91 16.97 13.30
N ASP A 359 -20.45 15.99 14.08
CA ASP A 359 -20.23 16.12 15.52
C ASP A 359 -18.93 16.88 15.85
N PHE A 360 -17.91 16.79 14.99
CA PHE A 360 -16.58 17.39 15.25
C PHE A 360 -16.12 18.39 14.17
N TRP A 361 -16.87 18.58 13.08
CA TRP A 361 -16.44 19.45 11.97
C TRP A 361 -16.24 20.89 12.42
N GLU A 362 -15.15 21.52 12.01
CA GLU A 362 -14.87 22.93 12.22
C GLU A 362 -14.65 23.64 10.87
N ASP A 363 -15.44 24.68 10.61
CA ASP A 363 -15.41 25.44 9.36
C ASP A 363 -14.00 26.02 9.10
N ASP A 364 -13.47 25.81 7.89
CA ASP A 364 -12.12 26.22 7.44
C ASP A 364 -10.91 25.66 8.23
N VAL A 365 -11.15 24.86 9.26
CA VAL A 365 -10.11 24.18 10.05
C VAL A 365 -9.99 22.72 9.63
N SER A 366 -11.12 22.00 9.59
CA SER A 366 -11.15 20.57 9.29
C SER A 366 -10.78 20.29 7.82
N ILE A 367 -9.86 19.36 7.61
CA ILE A 367 -9.45 18.89 6.28
C ILE A 367 -10.04 17.50 6.06
N LEU A 368 -10.85 17.39 5.02
CA LEU A 368 -11.41 16.16 4.51
C LEU A 368 -10.51 15.59 3.40
N ASN A 369 -10.12 14.34 3.55
CA ASN A 369 -9.38 13.58 2.57
C ASN A 369 -10.38 12.72 1.80
N VAL A 370 -10.51 12.95 0.50
CA VAL A 370 -11.31 12.13 -0.41
C VAL A 370 -10.34 11.36 -1.30
N VAL A 371 -10.34 10.04 -1.17
CA VAL A 371 -9.37 9.17 -1.82
C VAL A 371 -10.08 8.09 -2.61
N PHE A 372 -9.71 7.91 -3.88
CA PHE A 372 -10.24 6.81 -4.68
C PHE A 372 -9.21 6.23 -5.64
N ASN A 373 -9.39 4.95 -5.94
CA ASN A 373 -8.66 4.20 -6.95
C ASN A 373 -9.61 3.17 -7.56
N TYR A 374 -9.81 3.28 -8.88
CA TYR A 374 -10.72 2.40 -9.60
C TYR A 374 -10.25 0.94 -9.58
N GLN A 375 -8.96 0.66 -9.79
CA GLN A 375 -8.43 -0.72 -9.85
C GLN A 375 -8.46 -1.42 -8.49
N GLU A 376 -8.15 -0.70 -7.42
CA GLU A 376 -8.16 -1.22 -6.05
C GLU A 376 -9.57 -1.32 -5.45
N LYS A 377 -10.59 -0.97 -6.24
CA LYS A 377 -11.98 -0.80 -5.79
C LYS A 377 -12.13 0.09 -4.55
N LEU A 378 -11.31 1.13 -4.44
CA LEU A 378 -11.21 1.97 -3.26
C LEU A 378 -11.94 3.30 -3.48
N PHE A 379 -12.82 3.65 -2.56
CA PHE A 379 -13.30 5.02 -2.36
C PHE A 379 -13.47 5.27 -0.87
N GLU A 380 -12.78 6.26 -0.31
CA GLU A 380 -12.81 6.55 1.12
C GLU A 380 -12.78 8.05 1.39
N VAL A 381 -13.37 8.43 2.51
CA VAL A 381 -13.46 9.81 3.00
C VAL A 381 -13.14 9.83 4.49
N TYR A 382 -12.18 10.67 4.91
CA TYR A 382 -11.77 10.77 6.31
C TYR A 382 -11.14 12.13 6.63
N ASP A 383 -11.19 12.56 7.88
CA ASP A 383 -10.48 13.77 8.32
C ASP A 383 -9.00 13.48 8.63
N ASP A 384 -8.15 14.51 8.65
CA ASP A 384 -6.70 14.37 8.91
C ASP A 384 -6.37 13.65 10.23
N GLN A 385 -7.25 13.68 11.23
CA GLN A 385 -7.07 13.01 12.52
C GLN A 385 -7.75 11.64 12.57
N ARG A 386 -8.42 11.20 11.48
CA ARG A 386 -9.23 9.96 11.40
C ARG A 386 -10.25 9.84 12.54
N LYS A 387 -10.81 10.96 12.99
CA LYS A 387 -11.94 10.99 13.91
C LYS A 387 -13.19 10.44 13.26
N GLY A 388 -13.40 10.71 11.96
CA GLY A 388 -14.45 10.12 11.14
C GLY A 388 -13.85 9.45 9.91
N TYR A 389 -14.32 8.25 9.60
CA TYR A 389 -13.86 7.44 8.47
C TYR A 389 -15.03 6.72 7.82
N VAL A 390 -15.20 6.91 6.51
CA VAL A 390 -16.17 6.19 5.69
C VAL A 390 -15.47 5.65 4.47
N LYS A 391 -15.64 4.35 4.19
CA LYS A 391 -15.10 3.69 3.02
C LYS A 391 -16.19 2.90 2.29
N ASN A 392 -16.14 3.03 0.98
CA ASN A 392 -16.94 2.31 0.02
C ASN A 392 -16.01 1.42 -0.82
N ILE A 393 -16.22 0.10 -0.78
CA ILE A 393 -15.61 -0.81 -1.75
C ILE A 393 -16.46 -0.71 -3.02
N ILE A 394 -15.96 -0.01 -4.03
CA ILE A 394 -16.79 0.40 -5.17
C ILE A 394 -17.23 -0.81 -6.02
N ASN A 395 -18.46 -0.74 -6.50
CA ASN A 395 -18.96 -1.58 -7.58
C ASN A 395 -18.54 -0.96 -8.92
N GLN A 396 -17.50 -1.52 -9.55
CA GLN A 396 -16.95 -1.00 -10.81
C GLN A 396 -17.96 -1.03 -11.97
N ASN A 397 -18.98 -1.89 -11.94
CA ASN A 397 -19.98 -2.01 -12.99
C ASN A 397 -20.87 -0.76 -13.12
N LEU A 398 -20.87 0.12 -12.12
CA LEU A 398 -21.63 1.37 -12.14
C LEU A 398 -20.86 2.51 -12.82
N ILE A 399 -19.57 2.35 -13.12
CA ILE A 399 -18.68 3.42 -13.59
C ILE A 399 -18.47 3.32 -15.11
N ASN A 400 -19.33 3.99 -15.88
CA ASN A 400 -19.32 3.92 -17.35
C ASN A 400 -18.34 4.91 -18.02
N GLY A 401 -17.69 4.47 -19.09
CA GLY A 401 -16.76 5.29 -19.86
C GLY A 401 -15.28 4.99 -19.57
N ASP A 402 -14.41 5.73 -20.24
CA ASP A 402 -12.96 5.55 -20.25
C ASP A 402 -12.24 6.23 -19.07
N LYS A 403 -12.84 7.28 -18.50
CA LYS A 403 -12.31 8.03 -17.36
C LYS A 403 -13.18 7.88 -16.12
N VAL A 404 -12.59 8.16 -14.97
CA VAL A 404 -13.29 8.35 -13.69
C VAL A 404 -13.32 9.83 -13.32
N MET A 405 -14.31 10.27 -12.57
CA MET A 405 -14.45 11.65 -12.12
C MET A 405 -14.88 11.67 -10.65
N LEU A 406 -14.42 12.68 -9.91
CA LEU A 406 -14.97 12.99 -8.60
C LEU A 406 -16.21 13.87 -8.78
N GLY A 407 -17.38 13.34 -8.48
CA GLY A 407 -18.62 14.10 -8.35
C GLY A 407 -18.78 14.64 -6.93
N ILE A 408 -19.30 15.85 -6.80
CA ILE A 408 -19.65 16.47 -5.52
C ILE A 408 -21.07 17.02 -5.64
N GLU A 409 -21.94 16.56 -4.75
CA GLU A 409 -23.34 16.98 -4.70
C GLU A 409 -23.62 17.70 -3.39
N PHE A 410 -24.33 18.81 -3.51
CA PHE A 410 -24.82 19.60 -2.40
C PHE A 410 -26.35 19.65 -2.46
N PHE A 411 -26.99 19.52 -1.30
CA PHE A 411 -28.41 19.81 -1.14
C PHE A 411 -28.63 20.52 0.19
N GLN A 412 -28.94 21.81 0.08
CA GLN A 412 -29.02 22.74 1.22
C GLN A 412 -30.40 22.68 1.87
N ASN A 413 -30.44 22.37 3.17
CA ASN A 413 -31.68 22.43 3.96
C ASN A 413 -31.93 23.83 4.55
N TYR A 414 -30.86 24.59 4.74
CA TYR A 414 -30.89 25.92 5.35
C TYR A 414 -30.46 26.96 4.31
N LYS A 415 -30.90 28.21 4.50
CA LYS A 415 -30.41 29.35 3.70
C LYS A 415 -29.00 29.75 4.15
N SER A 416 -28.05 28.84 4.05
CA SER A 416 -26.64 29.08 4.37
C SER A 416 -25.77 28.67 3.19
N LYS A 417 -24.75 29.46 2.90
CA LYS A 417 -23.79 29.16 1.83
C LYS A 417 -22.97 27.93 2.19
N ILE A 418 -22.38 27.29 1.19
CA ILE A 418 -21.37 26.25 1.40
C ILE A 418 -20.17 26.62 0.55
N ASP A 419 -19.00 26.76 1.20
CA ASP A 419 -17.74 27.01 0.50
C ASP A 419 -16.85 25.78 0.63
N LEU A 420 -16.30 25.34 -0.50
CA LEU A 420 -15.39 24.21 -0.58
C LEU A 420 -14.06 24.69 -1.16
N SER A 421 -12.98 24.51 -0.42
CA SER A 421 -11.62 24.88 -0.81
C SER A 421 -10.76 23.63 -0.98
N ILE A 422 -10.28 23.40 -2.19
CA ILE A 422 -9.40 22.27 -2.51
C ILE A 422 -7.97 22.68 -2.18
N VAL A 423 -7.47 22.20 -1.04
CA VAL A 423 -6.15 22.54 -0.51
C VAL A 423 -5.04 21.90 -1.34
N ASP A 424 -5.22 20.62 -1.68
CA ASP A 424 -4.21 19.85 -2.40
C ASP A 424 -4.85 18.70 -3.19
N ILE A 425 -4.17 18.26 -4.24
CA ILE A 425 -4.55 17.07 -5.00
C ILE A 425 -3.29 16.29 -5.36
N LEU A 426 -3.20 15.06 -4.84
CA LEU A 426 -2.11 14.13 -5.11
C LEU A 426 -2.60 13.03 -6.05
N GLN A 427 -1.72 12.62 -6.97
CA GLN A 427 -1.94 11.52 -7.91
C GLN A 427 -0.79 10.53 -7.77
N TYR A 428 -1.10 9.24 -7.59
CA TYR A 428 -0.14 8.15 -7.43
C TYR A 428 -0.33 7.05 -8.47
#